data_AF-A0A923XAY7-F1
#
_entry.id   AF-A0A923XAY7-F1
#
_cell.length_a   1.000
_cell.length_b   1.000
_cell.length_c   1.000
_cell.angle_alpha   90.00
_cell.angle_beta   90.00
_cell.angle_gamma   90.00
#
_symmetry.space_group_name_H-M   'P 1'
#
loop_
_entity.id
_entity.type
_entity.pdbx_description
1 polymer ?
#
loop_
_entity_poly.entity_id
_entity_poly.type
_entity_poly.pdbx_seq_one_letter_code
_entity_poly.pdbx_strand_id
1 'polypeptide(L)'
;GKDISIAFFPRKDVKIKLENSEVPEMAKVKIDELLGDRIIRFDLFIFLKENNKLILVTAKGTIFRQSQRTRFIDQGQTHLHVRKTELNLVAQYFAETYLNDLVDTFQNQIKSSQAG
;
A
#
# COMPACT_ATOMS: atom_id res chain seq x y z
N GLY A 1 12.47 11.94 28.74
CA GLY A 1 12.09 11.04 27.64
C GLY A 1 10.60 10.93 27.63
N LYS A 2 9.95 11.09 26.47
CA LYS A 2 8.51 10.90 26.33
C LYS A 2 8.33 9.51 25.70
N ASP A 3 8.17 8.50 26.54
CA ASP A 3 7.82 7.15 26.10
C ASP A 3 6.41 7.19 25.51
N ILE A 4 6.33 7.12 24.19
CA ILE A 4 5.06 6.98 23.48
C ILE A 4 4.66 5.52 23.62
N SER A 5 3.77 5.21 24.56
CA SER A 5 3.15 3.88 24.67
C SER A 5 2.36 3.55 23.40
N ILE A 6 2.98 2.81 22.48
CA ILE A 6 2.36 2.31 21.22
C ILE A 6 1.43 1.10 21.49
N ALA A 7 1.09 0.82 22.76
CA ALA A 7 0.56 -0.48 23.17
C ALA A 7 -0.93 -0.73 22.82
N PHE A 8 -1.71 0.26 22.38
CA PHE A 8 -3.15 0.08 22.19
C PHE A 8 -3.71 0.87 21.01
N PHE A 9 -3.20 0.64 19.80
CA PHE A 9 -4.00 0.94 18.62
C PHE A 9 -4.98 -0.22 18.43
N PRO A 10 -6.30 -0.02 18.64
CA PRO A 10 -7.26 -1.08 18.35
C PRO A 10 -7.05 -1.44 16.88
N ARG A 11 -6.74 -2.72 16.63
CA ARG A 11 -6.86 -3.31 15.30
C ARG A 11 -8.34 -3.22 14.91
N LYS A 12 -8.80 -2.05 14.47
CA LYS A 12 -9.87 -2.02 13.47
C LYS A 12 -9.29 -2.87 12.37
N ASP A 13 -9.86 -4.07 12.19
CA ASP A 13 -9.44 -5.01 11.17
C ASP A 13 -9.01 -4.21 9.94
N VAL A 14 -7.70 -4.15 9.69
CA VAL A 14 -7.17 -3.53 8.47
C VAL A 14 -7.53 -4.54 7.38
N LYS A 15 -8.82 -4.56 7.03
CA LYS A 15 -9.39 -5.38 5.96
C LYS A 15 -8.92 -4.70 4.69
N ILE A 16 -7.72 -5.07 4.27
CA ILE A 16 -7.21 -4.70 2.96
C ILE A 16 -8.26 -5.17 1.97
N LYS A 17 -8.79 -4.24 1.21
CA LYS A 17 -9.78 -4.55 0.19
C LYS A 17 -9.04 -5.12 -1.01
N LEU A 18 -8.63 -6.38 -0.87
CA LEU A 18 -8.11 -7.15 -1.97
C LEU A 18 -9.29 -7.58 -2.83
N GLU A 19 -9.32 -7.07 -4.07
CA GLU A 19 -10.35 -7.44 -5.03
C GLU A 19 -9.88 -8.66 -5.83
N ASN A 20 -10.84 -9.47 -6.30
CA ASN A 20 -10.52 -10.59 -7.17
C ASN A 20 -9.96 -10.07 -8.51
N SER A 21 -8.85 -10.65 -8.93
CA SER A 21 -8.26 -10.39 -10.24
C SER A 21 -8.93 -11.25 -11.32
N GLU A 22 -8.92 -10.77 -12.57
CA GLU A 22 -9.26 -11.58 -13.74
C GLU A 22 -8.30 -12.78 -13.91
N VAL A 23 -7.08 -12.66 -13.39
CA VAL A 23 -6.09 -13.74 -13.36
C VAL A 23 -6.20 -14.51 -12.03
N PRO A 24 -6.47 -15.85 -12.05
CA PRO A 24 -6.78 -16.63 -10.85
C PRO A 24 -5.73 -16.57 -9.73
N GLU A 25 -4.45 -16.49 -10.09
CA GLU A 25 -3.32 -16.47 -9.15
C GLU A 25 -2.99 -15.08 -8.62
N MET A 26 -3.71 -14.04 -9.08
CA MET A 26 -3.47 -12.66 -8.71
C MET A 26 -4.62 -12.12 -7.83
N ALA A 27 -4.31 -11.09 -7.06
CA ALA A 27 -5.27 -10.23 -6.38
C ALA A 27 -5.06 -8.80 -6.86
N LYS A 28 -6.11 -7.99 -6.79
CA LYS A 28 -6.04 -6.56 -7.10
C LYS A 28 -5.84 -5.75 -5.82
N VAL A 29 -4.96 -4.77 -5.93
CA VAL A 29 -4.67 -3.77 -4.90
C VAL A 29 -4.96 -2.40 -5.49
N LYS A 30 -5.65 -1.53 -4.75
CA LYS A 30 -5.93 -0.17 -5.20
C LYS A 30 -4.64 0.63 -5.26
N ILE A 31 -4.42 1.32 -6.38
CA ILE A 31 -3.22 2.13 -6.55
C ILE A 31 -3.16 3.29 -5.55
N ASP A 32 -4.32 3.79 -5.14
CA ASP A 32 -4.41 4.90 -4.19
C ASP A 32 -3.91 4.54 -2.80
N GLU A 33 -4.05 3.28 -2.40
CA GLU A 33 -3.60 2.78 -1.10
C GLU A 33 -2.07 2.51 -1.10
N LEU A 34 -1.45 2.40 -2.27
CA LEU A 34 0.01 2.24 -2.39
C LEU A 34 0.69 3.60 -2.25
N LEU A 35 1.63 3.68 -1.31
CA LEU A 35 2.47 4.87 -1.12
C LEU A 35 3.64 4.87 -2.08
N GLY A 36 3.83 6.00 -2.76
CA GLY A 36 5.03 6.26 -3.54
C GLY A 36 6.27 6.45 -2.68
N ASP A 37 7.42 6.32 -3.34
CA ASP A 37 8.77 6.45 -2.80
C ASP A 37 9.06 5.54 -1.61
N ARG A 38 8.41 4.36 -1.60
CA ARG A 38 8.63 3.29 -0.61
C ARG A 38 9.10 2.00 -1.27
N ILE A 39 9.91 1.23 -0.54
CA ILE A 39 10.31 -0.12 -0.93
C ILE A 39 9.09 -1.04 -0.81
N ILE A 40 8.76 -1.73 -1.89
CA ILE A 40 7.69 -2.73 -1.91
C ILE A 40 8.28 -4.12 -1.61
N ARG A 41 7.60 -4.92 -0.79
CA ARG A 41 8.07 -6.26 -0.38
C ARG A 41 7.47 -7.42 -1.20
N PHE A 42 6.78 -7.10 -2.29
CA PHE A 42 6.06 -8.01 -3.18
C PHE A 42 6.15 -7.51 -4.62
N ASP A 43 5.81 -8.33 -5.60
CA ASP A 43 5.80 -7.91 -7.00
C ASP A 43 4.50 -7.18 -7.34
N LEU A 44 4.61 -6.05 -8.06
CA LEU A 44 3.49 -5.30 -8.60
C LEU A 44 3.39 -5.49 -10.11
N PHE A 45 2.19 -5.83 -10.59
CA PHE A 45 1.90 -6.05 -11.99
C PHE A 45 0.79 -5.13 -12.51
N ILE A 46 0.87 -4.77 -13.79
CA ILE A 46 -0.28 -4.26 -14.56
C ILE A 46 -0.83 -5.39 -15.41
N PHE A 47 -2.15 -5.54 -15.41
CA PHE A 47 -2.84 -6.46 -16.32
C PHE A 47 -3.31 -5.72 -17.56
N LEU A 48 -2.77 -6.11 -18.72
CA LEU A 48 -3.20 -5.63 -20.02
C LEU A 48 -4.32 -6.51 -20.56
N LYS A 49 -5.55 -6.00 -20.52
CA LYS A 49 -6.75 -6.72 -20.98
C LYS A 49 -6.71 -7.08 -22.47
N GLU A 50 -6.05 -6.25 -23.28
CA GLU A 50 -5.98 -6.40 -24.74
C GLU A 50 -5.31 -7.71 -25.17
N ASN A 51 -4.32 -8.18 -24.41
CA ASN A 51 -3.54 -9.37 -24.75
C ASN A 51 -3.41 -10.36 -23.59
N ASN A 52 -4.18 -10.17 -22.51
CA ASN A 52 -4.17 -10.97 -21.29
C ASN A 52 -2.77 -11.15 -20.66
N LYS A 53 -1.89 -10.14 -20.78
CA LYS A 53 -0.55 -10.20 -20.20
C LYS A 53 -0.46 -9.44 -18.88
N LEU A 54 0.38 -9.97 -18.00
CA LEU A 54 0.82 -9.28 -16.79
C LEU A 54 2.21 -8.71 -17.02
N ILE A 55 2.37 -7.41 -16.79
CA ILE A 55 3.64 -6.71 -16.88
C ILE A 55 4.10 -6.38 -15.47
N LEU A 56 5.27 -6.89 -15.09
CA LEU A 56 5.92 -6.49 -13.85
C LEU A 56 6.33 -5.02 -13.94
N VAL A 57 5.75 -4.18 -13.08
CA VAL A 57 6.04 -2.74 -13.06
C VAL A 57 6.95 -2.33 -11.91
N THR A 58 6.94 -3.10 -10.83
CA THR A 58 7.82 -2.89 -9.68
C THR A 58 8.14 -4.26 -9.09
N ALA A 59 9.42 -4.61 -9.06
CA ALA A 59 9.89 -5.86 -8.49
C ALA A 59 9.93 -5.77 -6.96
N LYS A 60 9.75 -6.90 -6.29
CA LYS A 60 10.01 -7.04 -4.87
C LYS A 60 11.40 -6.50 -4.49
N GLY A 61 11.45 -5.73 -3.40
CA GLY A 61 12.68 -5.11 -2.89
C GLY A 61 13.05 -3.80 -3.59
N THR A 62 12.25 -3.33 -4.54
CA THR A 62 12.49 -2.07 -5.25
C THR A 62 11.54 -0.96 -4.80
N ILE A 63 11.92 0.29 -5.10
CA ILE A 63 11.12 1.47 -4.75
C ILE A 63 9.98 1.62 -5.76
N PHE A 64 8.74 1.61 -5.27
CA PHE A 64 7.59 2.08 -6.04
C PHE A 64 7.59 3.60 -6.02
N ARG A 65 8.02 4.22 -7.11
CA ARG A 65 8.22 5.68 -7.17
C ARG A 65 6.89 6.42 -7.23
N GLN A 66 6.81 7.59 -6.60
CA GLN A 66 5.60 8.42 -6.69
C GLN A 66 5.31 8.85 -8.13
N SER A 67 6.34 9.14 -8.94
CA SER A 67 6.17 9.46 -10.36
C SER A 67 5.54 8.31 -11.17
N GLN A 68 5.87 7.07 -10.82
CA GLN A 68 5.29 5.87 -11.43
C GLN A 68 3.82 5.73 -11.03
N ARG A 69 3.50 5.93 -9.74
CA ARG A 69 2.13 5.95 -9.23
C ARG A 69 1.26 6.97 -9.96
N THR A 70 1.72 8.22 -10.04
CA THR A 70 0.99 9.30 -10.74
C THR A 70 0.75 8.95 -12.20
N ARG A 71 1.78 8.47 -12.92
CA ARG A 71 1.65 8.08 -14.33
C ARG A 71 0.57 7.00 -14.53
N PHE A 72 0.50 6.00 -13.65
CA PHE A 72 -0.51 4.95 -13.76
C PHE A 72 -1.92 5.48 -13.51
N ILE A 73 -2.10 6.36 -12.52
CA ILE A 73 -3.37 7.04 -12.26
C ILE A 73 -3.79 7.87 -13.47
N ASP A 74 -2.88 8.65 -14.05
CA ASP A 74 -3.12 9.49 -15.23
C ASP A 74 -3.52 8.67 -16.46
N GLN A 75 -3.05 7.42 -16.54
CA GLN A 75 -3.40 6.45 -17.59
C GLN A 75 -4.73 5.72 -17.30
N GLY A 76 -5.43 6.08 -16.23
CA GLY A 76 -6.71 5.47 -15.83
C GLY A 76 -6.56 4.13 -15.10
N GLN A 77 -5.34 3.75 -14.70
CA GLN A 77 -5.13 2.54 -13.93
C GLN A 77 -5.58 2.76 -12.48
N THR A 78 -6.60 2.01 -12.05
CA THR A 78 -7.16 2.09 -10.69
C THR A 78 -6.59 1.02 -9.75
N HIS A 79 -6.12 -0.09 -10.31
CA HIS A 79 -5.66 -1.26 -9.56
C HIS A 79 -4.34 -1.78 -10.12
N LEU A 80 -3.47 -2.24 -9.24
CA LEU A 80 -2.33 -3.08 -9.60
C LEU A 80 -2.61 -4.51 -9.14
N HIS A 81 -1.87 -5.46 -9.71
CA HIS A 81 -2.02 -6.87 -9.42
C HIS A 81 -0.82 -7.36 -8.60
N VAL A 82 -1.09 -8.27 -7.67
CA VAL A 82 -0.10 -8.91 -6.80
C VAL A 82 -0.37 -10.41 -6.77
N ARG A 83 0.66 -11.23 -6.57
CA ARG A 83 0.47 -12.68 -6.46
C ARG A 83 -0.28 -13.03 -5.18
N LYS A 84 -1.21 -13.98 -5.26
CA LYS A 84 -1.93 -14.48 -4.07
C LYS A 84 -1.00 -15.12 -3.04
N THR A 85 0.13 -15.67 -3.48
CA THR A 85 1.18 -16.21 -2.60
C THR A 85 1.89 -15.13 -1.77
N GLU A 86 1.77 -13.86 -2.15
CA GLU A 86 2.43 -12.73 -1.49
C GLU A 86 1.47 -11.89 -0.61
N LEU A 87 0.20 -12.31 -0.45
CA LEU A 87 -0.80 -11.53 0.28
C LEU A 87 -0.41 -11.23 1.73
N ASN A 88 0.34 -12.12 2.39
CA ASN A 88 0.85 -11.86 3.73
C ASN A 88 1.80 -10.65 3.76
N LEU A 89 2.62 -10.47 2.72
CA LEU A 89 3.56 -9.34 2.59
C LEU A 89 2.81 -8.04 2.26
N VAL A 90 1.80 -8.14 1.40
CA VAL A 90 0.87 -7.04 1.12
C VAL A 90 0.18 -6.59 2.41
N ALA A 91 -0.24 -7.54 3.24
CA ALA A 91 -0.92 -7.22 4.49
C ALA A 91 -0.03 -6.55 5.53
N GLN A 92 1.22 -6.99 5.63
CA GLN A 92 2.22 -6.33 6.46
C GLN A 92 2.47 -4.90 5.98
N TYR A 93 2.62 -4.67 4.67
CA TYR A 93 2.84 -3.34 4.11
C TYR A 93 1.72 -2.36 4.46
N PHE A 94 0.46 -2.79 4.34
CA PHE A 94 -0.68 -1.94 4.69
C PHE A 94 -0.83 -1.71 6.19
N ALA A 95 -0.56 -2.72 7.02
CA ALA A 95 -0.56 -2.56 8.46
C ALA A 95 0.53 -1.58 8.92
N GLU A 96 1.75 -1.71 8.38
CA GLU A 96 2.86 -0.78 8.65
C GLU A 96 2.50 0.64 8.19
N THR A 97 1.90 0.80 7.01
CA THR A 97 1.46 2.10 6.50
C THR A 97 0.41 2.73 7.40
N TYR A 98 -0.63 1.99 7.76
CA TYR A 98 -1.68 2.46 8.66
C TYR A 98 -1.16 2.86 10.05
N LEU A 99 -0.26 2.07 10.62
CA LEU A 99 0.34 2.40 11.92
C LEU A 99 1.17 3.68 11.86
N ASN A 100 1.93 3.88 10.79
CA ASN A 100 2.70 5.11 10.59
C ASN A 100 1.77 6.33 10.46
N ASP A 101 0.69 6.23 9.67
CA ASP A 101 -0.29 7.32 9.51
C ASP A 101 -0.95 7.69 10.84
N LEU A 102 -1.27 6.69 11.68
CA LEU A 102 -1.77 6.93 13.03
C LEU A 102 -0.74 7.66 13.89
N VAL A 103 0.50 7.18 13.93
CA VAL A 103 1.58 7.81 14.71
C VAL A 103 1.75 9.27 14.30
N ASP A 104 1.78 9.56 13.00
CA ASP A 104 1.92 10.92 12.47
C ASP A 104 0.74 11.81 12.87
N THR A 105 -0.49 11.28 12.78
CA THR A 105 -1.70 11.99 13.21
C THR A 105 -1.65 12.35 14.70
N PHE A 106 -1.29 11.40 15.56
CA PHE A 106 -1.20 11.63 17.01
C PHE A 106 -0.08 12.62 17.35
N GLN A 107 1.09 12.52 16.72
CA GLN A 107 2.18 13.46 16.93
C GLN A 107 1.79 14.89 16.53
N ASN A 108 1.06 15.06 15.43
CA ASN A 108 0.58 16.37 14.98
C ASN A 108 -0.48 16.97 15.93
N GLN A 109 -1.36 16.15 16.51
CA GLN A 109 -2.31 16.58 17.54
C GLN A 109 -1.62 17.04 18.84
N ILE A 110 -0.57 16.34 19.26
CA ILE A 110 0.22 16.71 20.45
C ILE A 110 0.95 18.04 20.20
N LYS A 111 1.53 18.25 19.02
CA LYS A 111 2.22 19.49 18.67
C LYS A 111 1.28 20.70 18.60
N SER A 112 0.09 20.54 18.00
CA SER A 112 -0.91 21.62 17.92
C SER A 112 -1.48 21.99 19.29
N SER A 113 -1.67 21.01 20.18
CA SER A 113 -2.12 21.25 21.57
C SER A 113 -1.08 21.90 22.48
N GLN A 114 0.21 21.95 22.08
CA GLN A 114 1.29 22.60 22.82
C GLN A 114 1.65 23.99 22.27
N ALA A 115 1.09 24.38 21.12
CA ALA A 115 1.34 25.64 20.45
C ALA A 115 0.23 26.69 20.67
N GLY A 116 -0.80 26.37 21.45
CA GLY A 116 -1.85 27.27 21.93
C GLY A 116 -1.88 27.27 23.45
#